data_AF-A0A2P2LCY5-F1
#
_entry.id   AF-A0A2P2LCY5-F1
#
_cell.length_a   1.000
_cell.length_b   1.000
_cell.length_c   1.000
_cell.angle_alpha   90.00
_cell.angle_beta   90.00
_cell.angle_gamma   90.00
#
_symmetry.space_group_name_H-M   'P 1'
#
loop_
_entity.id
_entity.type
_entity.pdbx_description
1 polymer ?
#
loop_
_entity_poly.entity_id
_entity_poly.type
_entity_poly.pdbx_seq_one_letter_code
_entity_poly.pdbx_strand_id
1 'polypeptide(L)'
;MENFETNMNEDHQIPAANGAADHGWQKVTYAKKQRKQKPNDSSSAAAAAATPSGASSSARVNGTDKAYVFRSVEQQAEDRHRRILEAKRAANAAVVDAGKVKSKHRSDDEDEDDYDSDEAEGNKGDKKAEEKKVKQKKPKKPKVTVAEAAANIDAGDLAAFLDEISGSYEGQQEIQLMRFADYFGRAFSAVSSAQFPWMKIFRESTVAKITDIPLSHISDAVYKTSTDWINQHSVEALVSFVTWSLDSILADLAGQHAGSKGSKKGVQQASSKSQVAIFVVLAMVLRRKPDVLVNLLPTLRESSKYQGQDKLPVVVWMIAQTSQGDLSVGLYLWARNFLPLVSGKGSNPQSRDLILQLVEKILSFPKARTILVNGAVRKGERLMPPSSLEILMHITYPASSARLKATERFEAIYPTLKEVALAGATGSKAMKQVAQQILTFAVQAAGEDIPKLSREAASISIWCLTQNADCYKQWDKIYLENLQASVAILKRLSEEWKELSVKLAPFDPLRETLKNFRLKNKNAMGDGDPAHQALYRDGDKYCKAILGKVSRGNGCMKAMAFAVIAVAAGAVIMSSNAESWDWKKLSVFVNSQFPS
;
A
#
# COMPACT_ATOMS: atom_id res chain seq x y z
N MET A 1 54.33 -2.88 32.20
CA MET A 1 54.93 -2.35 33.44
C MET A 1 56.33 -1.88 33.06
N GLU A 2 56.73 -0.62 33.25
CA GLU A 2 56.04 0.53 33.85
C GLU A 2 56.55 1.85 33.24
N ASN A 3 55.80 2.92 33.53
CA ASN A 3 55.90 4.30 33.06
C ASN A 3 57.30 4.95 33.14
N PHE A 4 57.52 6.02 32.36
CA PHE A 4 58.28 7.18 32.85
C PHE A 4 57.82 8.53 32.25
N GLU A 5 58.03 9.58 33.05
CA GLU A 5 57.40 10.91 33.03
C GLU A 5 58.47 11.94 33.51
N THR A 6 58.51 13.24 33.18
CA THR A 6 57.64 14.18 32.42
C THR A 6 58.48 15.41 31.97
N ASN A 7 57.86 16.41 31.32
CA ASN A 7 58.33 17.81 31.16
C ASN A 7 59.41 18.07 30.07
N MET A 8 59.52 19.28 29.47
CA MET A 8 59.09 20.63 29.89
C MET A 8 58.40 21.49 28.79
N ASN A 9 57.64 22.51 29.22
CA ASN A 9 57.24 23.73 28.48
C ASN A 9 58.45 24.72 28.39
N GLU A 10 58.43 26.00 27.98
CA GLU A 10 57.47 27.11 27.76
C GLU A 10 58.20 28.11 26.81
N ASP A 11 57.65 29.13 26.13
CA ASP A 11 56.32 29.58 25.66
C ASP A 11 56.61 30.65 24.54
N HIS A 12 55.60 31.18 23.84
CA HIS A 12 55.43 32.62 23.56
C HIS A 12 54.04 32.90 22.92
N GLN A 13 53.07 33.31 23.74
CA GLN A 13 52.11 34.44 23.61
C GLN A 13 51.88 35.10 22.21
N ILE A 14 50.69 35.60 21.78
CA ILE A 14 49.68 36.50 22.41
C ILE A 14 48.25 36.33 21.75
N PRO A 15 47.19 37.15 22.03
CA PRO A 15 46.06 36.89 22.94
C PRO A 15 44.69 36.55 22.29
N ALA A 16 43.68 36.28 23.14
CA ALA A 16 42.27 36.06 22.77
C ALA A 16 41.36 37.28 23.02
N ALA A 17 40.20 37.34 22.34
CA ALA A 17 39.04 38.14 22.73
C ALA A 17 37.70 37.53 22.26
N ASN A 18 36.68 37.67 23.13
CA ASN A 18 35.27 37.25 23.06
C ASN A 18 34.53 37.65 21.76
N GLY A 19 33.33 37.13 21.43
CA GLY A 19 32.36 36.30 22.16
C GLY A 19 31.10 36.01 21.33
N ALA A 20 30.08 35.37 21.93
CA ALA A 20 28.95 34.74 21.21
C ALA A 20 27.92 35.69 20.58
N ALA A 21 27.26 35.24 19.49
CA ALA A 21 26.03 35.82 18.95
C ALA A 21 25.12 34.78 18.25
N ASP A 22 24.02 34.47 18.94
CA ASP A 22 22.66 34.12 18.49
C ASP A 22 22.34 33.77 17.01
N HIS A 23 21.50 32.74 16.80
CA HIS A 23 20.96 32.34 15.50
C HIS A 23 19.43 32.46 15.47
N GLY A 24 18.95 33.71 15.35
CA GLY A 24 17.54 34.04 15.25
C GLY A 24 16.90 33.71 13.90
N TRP A 25 15.65 33.23 13.93
CA TRP A 25 14.85 32.94 12.73
C TRP A 25 14.47 34.22 11.97
N GLN A 26 14.84 34.32 10.69
CA GLN A 26 14.51 35.46 9.84
C GLN A 26 13.14 35.32 9.17
N LYS A 27 12.29 36.34 9.35
CA LYS A 27 10.88 36.35 8.95
C LYS A 27 10.72 37.05 7.59
N VAL A 28 10.50 36.28 6.51
CA VAL A 28 10.33 36.86 5.15
C VAL A 28 8.91 37.39 4.96
N THR A 29 8.76 38.72 4.97
CA THR A 29 7.51 39.41 4.62
C THR A 29 7.54 39.91 3.17
N TYR A 30 6.58 39.47 2.35
CA TYR A 30 6.41 39.97 0.98
C TYR A 30 5.58 41.26 0.96
N ALA A 31 6.14 42.32 0.37
CA ALA A 31 5.43 43.58 0.14
C ALA A 31 4.47 43.47 -1.06
N LYS A 32 3.22 43.87 -0.84
CA LYS A 32 2.09 43.82 -1.79
C LYS A 32 2.23 44.94 -2.83
N LYS A 33 2.66 44.65 -4.06
CA LYS A 33 2.84 45.68 -5.11
C LYS A 33 1.64 45.76 -6.07
N GLN A 34 1.17 46.99 -6.31
CA GLN A 34 -0.04 47.29 -7.07
C GLN A 34 0.15 47.25 -8.60
N ARG A 35 -0.96 47.02 -9.29
CA ARG A 35 -1.17 47.05 -10.75
C ARG A 35 -1.09 48.48 -11.30
N LYS A 36 -0.26 48.72 -12.34
CA LYS A 36 -0.39 49.83 -13.30
C LYS A 36 -0.10 49.37 -14.72
N GLN A 37 -0.73 50.03 -15.69
CA GLN A 37 -0.71 49.68 -17.13
C GLN A 37 0.36 50.46 -17.91
N LYS A 38 0.84 49.86 -19.02
CA LYS A 38 1.20 50.37 -20.37
C LYS A 38 1.55 51.88 -20.60
N PRO A 39 2.36 52.23 -21.63
CA PRO A 39 2.30 51.68 -23.00
C PRO A 39 3.63 51.23 -23.65
N ASN A 40 3.51 50.76 -24.90
CA ASN A 40 4.58 50.30 -25.80
C ASN A 40 5.43 51.48 -26.33
N ASP A 41 6.61 51.18 -26.90
CA ASP A 41 6.78 51.43 -28.34
C ASP A 41 7.80 50.51 -29.04
N SER A 42 7.78 50.52 -30.37
CA SER A 42 8.58 49.72 -31.32
C SER A 42 10.07 50.17 -31.41
N SER A 43 11.03 49.58 -32.14
CA SER A 43 11.03 48.69 -33.32
C SER A 43 12.46 48.10 -33.57
N SER A 44 12.58 46.99 -34.31
CA SER A 44 13.57 46.81 -35.40
C SER A 44 13.50 45.41 -36.05
N ALA A 45 13.55 45.38 -37.39
CA ALA A 45 13.82 44.19 -38.22
C ALA A 45 15.34 44.15 -38.56
N ALA A 46 15.94 43.25 -39.36
CA ALA A 46 15.49 42.18 -40.28
C ALA A 46 16.60 41.08 -40.31
N ALA A 47 16.43 39.88 -40.87
CA ALA A 47 16.69 39.50 -42.29
C ALA A 47 17.23 38.03 -42.28
N ALA A 48 17.17 37.17 -43.30
CA ALA A 48 16.43 37.11 -44.58
C ALA A 48 16.52 35.68 -45.20
N ALA A 49 15.64 35.37 -46.17
CA ALA A 49 15.74 34.34 -47.23
C ALA A 49 15.79 32.83 -46.82
N ALA A 50 15.28 31.84 -47.58
CA ALA A 50 14.62 31.82 -48.91
C ALA A 50 13.52 30.71 -49.03
N THR A 51 12.89 30.64 -50.20
CA THR A 51 11.61 29.99 -50.62
C THR A 51 11.81 28.66 -51.40
N PRO A 52 10.78 27.99 -52.01
CA PRO A 52 9.43 27.61 -51.51
C PRO A 52 8.89 26.20 -51.92
N SER A 53 7.70 25.87 -51.38
CA SER A 53 6.54 25.15 -52.00
C SER A 53 6.50 23.61 -52.19
N GLY A 54 5.47 23.01 -51.57
CA GLY A 54 4.94 21.65 -51.81
C GLY A 54 3.90 21.26 -50.74
N ALA A 55 2.60 21.25 -51.08
CA ALA A 55 1.42 21.10 -50.19
C ALA A 55 1.46 19.90 -49.18
N SER A 56 0.70 19.86 -48.07
CA SER A 56 -0.60 20.50 -47.79
C SER A 56 -0.85 20.90 -46.31
N SER A 57 -1.85 21.75 -46.12
CA SER A 57 -2.25 22.50 -44.92
C SER A 57 -2.30 21.76 -43.56
N SER A 58 -1.44 22.19 -42.64
CA SER A 58 -1.74 22.24 -41.19
C SER A 58 -2.01 23.69 -40.79
N ALA A 59 -3.21 23.98 -40.27
CA ALA A 59 -3.59 25.34 -39.88
C ALA A 59 -2.99 25.72 -38.51
N ARG A 60 -1.87 26.46 -38.53
CA ARG A 60 -1.39 27.20 -37.36
C ARG A 60 -2.16 28.50 -37.20
N VAL A 61 -3.03 28.59 -36.20
CA VAL A 61 -3.49 29.88 -35.67
C VAL A 61 -2.43 30.40 -34.70
N ASN A 62 -1.96 31.62 -34.92
CA ASN A 62 -0.91 32.22 -34.10
C ASN A 62 -1.50 33.31 -33.19
N GLY A 63 -1.42 33.09 -31.87
CA GLY A 63 -1.43 34.13 -30.84
C GLY A 63 -2.68 35.00 -30.65
N THR A 64 -3.61 34.56 -29.79
CA THR A 64 -4.07 35.29 -28.57
C THR A 64 -5.00 34.48 -27.66
N ASP A 65 -4.73 33.18 -27.43
CA ASP A 65 -5.58 32.34 -26.56
C ASP A 65 -4.83 31.66 -25.41
N LYS A 66 -5.03 32.16 -24.19
CA LYS A 66 -4.70 31.50 -22.91
C LYS A 66 -5.75 31.75 -21.80
N ALA A 67 -7.00 32.06 -22.18
CA ALA A 67 -8.07 32.40 -21.22
C ALA A 67 -9.29 31.46 -21.27
N TYR A 68 -9.47 30.61 -22.29
CA TYR A 68 -10.77 29.97 -22.55
C TYR A 68 -10.81 28.44 -22.66
N VAL A 69 -9.67 27.74 -22.54
CA VAL A 69 -9.64 26.26 -22.66
C VAL A 69 -10.46 25.55 -21.56
N PHE A 70 -10.53 26.11 -20.35
CA PHE A 70 -11.28 25.52 -19.23
C PHE A 70 -12.71 26.04 -19.08
N ARG A 71 -13.10 27.11 -19.78
CA ARG A 71 -14.41 27.77 -19.57
C ARG A 71 -15.59 26.83 -19.87
N SER A 72 -15.46 25.94 -20.85
CA SER A 72 -16.48 24.93 -21.14
C SER A 72 -16.63 23.90 -20.01
N VAL A 73 -15.52 23.48 -19.38
CA VAL A 73 -15.51 22.53 -18.26
C VAL A 73 -16.04 23.17 -16.98
N GLU A 74 -15.66 24.43 -16.74
CA GLU A 74 -16.13 25.24 -15.62
C GLU A 74 -17.63 25.52 -15.74
N GLN A 75 -18.11 25.91 -16.91
CA GLN A 75 -19.53 26.09 -17.21
C GLN A 75 -20.33 24.77 -17.05
N GLN A 76 -19.76 23.62 -17.42
CA GLN A 76 -20.38 22.30 -17.14
C GLN A 76 -20.35 21.91 -15.65
N ALA A 77 -19.38 22.41 -14.86
CA ALA A 77 -19.38 22.22 -13.41
C ALA A 77 -20.44 23.13 -12.74
N GLU A 78 -20.53 24.38 -13.17
CA GLU A 78 -21.54 25.34 -12.70
C GLU A 78 -22.97 24.92 -13.08
N ASP A 79 -23.20 24.44 -14.30
CA ASP A 79 -24.51 23.94 -14.72
C ASP A 79 -24.91 22.68 -13.95
N ARG A 80 -23.98 21.76 -13.65
CA ARG A 80 -24.25 20.62 -12.75
C ARG A 80 -24.60 21.09 -11.34
N HIS A 81 -23.84 22.04 -10.80
CA HIS A 81 -24.08 22.57 -9.45
C HIS A 81 -25.43 23.33 -9.37
N ARG A 82 -25.80 24.06 -10.43
CA ARG A 82 -27.10 24.73 -10.58
C ARG A 82 -28.25 23.73 -10.61
N ARG A 83 -28.15 22.65 -11.41
CA ARG A 83 -29.15 21.57 -11.46
C ARG A 83 -29.31 20.87 -10.10
N ILE A 84 -28.23 20.64 -9.37
CA ILE A 84 -28.27 20.07 -8.01
C ILE A 84 -29.02 21.01 -7.04
N LEU A 85 -28.73 22.31 -7.08
CA LEU A 85 -29.42 23.32 -6.26
C LEU A 85 -30.90 23.48 -6.64
N GLU A 86 -31.23 23.41 -7.92
CA GLU A 86 -32.59 23.52 -8.45
C GLU A 86 -33.41 22.28 -8.12
N ALA A 87 -32.86 21.07 -8.29
CA ALA A 87 -33.47 19.82 -7.84
C ALA A 87 -33.68 19.80 -6.31
N LYS A 88 -32.73 20.33 -5.53
CA LYS A 88 -32.86 20.46 -4.07
C LYS A 88 -33.96 21.46 -3.67
N ARG A 89 -34.16 22.53 -4.44
CA ARG A 89 -35.26 23.49 -4.27
C ARG A 89 -36.62 22.89 -4.68
N ALA A 90 -36.67 22.13 -5.77
CA ALA A 90 -37.88 21.41 -6.21
C ALA A 90 -38.30 20.31 -5.21
N ALA A 91 -37.34 19.54 -4.68
CA ALA A 91 -37.60 18.55 -3.63
C ALA A 91 -38.16 19.20 -2.35
N ASN A 92 -37.62 20.36 -1.94
CA ASN A 92 -38.18 21.11 -0.81
C ASN A 92 -39.59 21.66 -1.09
N ALA A 93 -39.92 22.02 -2.34
CA ALA A 93 -41.26 22.47 -2.73
C ALA A 93 -42.28 21.32 -2.73
N ALA A 94 -41.90 20.13 -3.21
CA ALA A 94 -42.77 18.94 -3.20
C ALA A 94 -43.19 18.50 -1.78
N VAL A 95 -42.34 18.75 -0.77
CA VAL A 95 -42.65 18.50 0.65
C VAL A 95 -43.73 19.47 1.19
N VAL A 96 -43.91 20.64 0.58
CA VAL A 96 -44.95 21.63 1.00
C VAL A 96 -46.33 21.27 0.41
N ASP A 97 -46.37 20.66 -0.77
CA ASP A 97 -47.62 20.33 -1.47
C ASP A 97 -48.25 19.01 -0.98
N ALA A 98 -47.43 18.05 -0.54
CA ALA A 98 -47.88 16.72 -0.11
C ALA A 98 -48.42 16.64 1.34
N GLY A 99 -48.61 17.77 2.07
CA GLY A 99 -48.80 17.71 3.52
C GLY A 99 -49.45 18.92 4.20
N LYS A 100 -50.68 19.30 3.82
CA LYS A 100 -51.44 20.34 4.54
C LYS A 100 -52.07 19.84 5.86
N VAL A 101 -51.22 19.48 6.84
CA VAL A 101 -51.64 19.25 8.24
C VAL A 101 -50.90 20.23 9.16
N LYS A 102 -51.66 21.01 9.94
CA LYS A 102 -51.13 22.06 10.80
C LYS A 102 -50.18 21.51 11.88
N SER A 103 -48.93 21.95 11.88
CA SER A 103 -48.18 22.16 13.12
C SER A 103 -47.58 23.57 13.15
N LYS A 104 -47.52 24.16 14.35
CA LYS A 104 -47.44 25.61 14.53
C LYS A 104 -45.98 26.08 14.54
N HIS A 105 -45.49 26.54 13.40
CA HIS A 105 -44.19 27.21 13.32
C HIS A 105 -44.21 28.50 14.16
N ARG A 106 -43.23 28.66 15.05
CA ARG A 106 -42.80 29.95 15.57
C ARG A 106 -41.37 30.15 15.08
N SER A 107 -41.20 31.07 14.15
CA SER A 107 -39.93 31.75 13.93
C SER A 107 -39.77 32.79 15.03
N ASP A 108 -38.57 32.89 15.59
CA ASP A 108 -38.04 34.08 16.26
C ASP A 108 -36.53 34.04 15.97
N ASP A 109 -36.13 34.70 14.88
CA ASP A 109 -34.76 35.13 14.66
C ASP A 109 -34.73 36.61 15.08
N GLU A 110 -34.18 36.90 16.26
CA GLU A 110 -33.76 38.25 16.64
C GLU A 110 -32.23 38.21 16.82
N ASP A 111 -31.53 38.83 15.86
CA ASP A 111 -30.13 39.21 16.01
C ASP A 111 -30.07 40.46 16.90
N GLU A 112 -29.44 40.37 18.07
CA GLU A 112 -28.97 41.54 18.83
C GLU A 112 -27.44 41.54 18.87
N ASP A 113 -26.85 42.45 18.10
CA ASP A 113 -25.43 42.80 18.14
C ASP A 113 -25.16 43.70 19.34
N ASP A 114 -24.66 43.14 20.45
CA ASP A 114 -24.23 43.94 21.61
C ASP A 114 -22.74 44.31 21.48
N TYR A 115 -22.50 45.48 20.89
CA TYR A 115 -21.25 46.21 21.07
C TYR A 115 -21.38 47.02 22.36
N ASP A 116 -20.53 46.75 23.35
CA ASP A 116 -20.08 47.86 24.18
C ASP A 116 -18.59 47.78 24.49
N SER A 117 -17.99 48.96 24.42
CA SER A 117 -16.62 49.25 24.82
C SER A 117 -16.72 49.95 26.17
N ASP A 118 -15.85 49.64 27.12
CA ASP A 118 -14.89 50.66 27.56
C ASP A 118 -14.04 50.22 28.77
N GLU A 119 -13.07 51.09 28.99
CA GLU A 119 -11.93 51.01 29.89
C GLU A 119 -12.36 51.03 31.37
N ALA A 120 -11.51 50.48 32.23
CA ALA A 120 -11.67 50.55 33.68
C ALA A 120 -10.62 51.47 34.30
N GLU A 121 -11.02 52.67 34.69
CA GLU A 121 -10.37 53.44 35.75
C GLU A 121 -11.14 53.31 37.09
N GLY A 122 -10.40 53.33 38.21
CA GLY A 122 -10.70 54.37 39.19
C GLY A 122 -11.77 54.19 40.29
N ASN A 123 -11.76 53.08 41.05
CA ASN A 123 -11.75 53.10 42.53
C ASN A 123 -12.99 53.56 43.40
N LYS A 124 -13.16 52.87 44.55
CA LYS A 124 -13.90 53.23 45.81
C LYS A 124 -15.44 53.46 45.79
N GLY A 125 -16.16 52.86 46.77
CA GLY A 125 -17.43 53.49 47.19
C GLY A 125 -18.54 52.80 48.01
N ASP A 126 -18.32 51.70 48.75
CA ASP A 126 -19.11 51.31 49.95
C ASP A 126 -20.64 50.94 49.85
N LYS A 127 -21.08 50.10 50.82
CA LYS A 127 -22.48 49.78 51.26
C LYS A 127 -23.48 48.95 50.41
N LYS A 128 -23.54 47.67 50.82
CA LYS A 128 -24.73 46.96 51.38
C LYS A 128 -25.88 46.49 50.45
N ALA A 129 -25.76 45.22 50.07
CA ALA A 129 -26.80 44.16 50.04
C ALA A 129 -28.17 44.40 49.36
N GLU A 130 -28.42 43.67 48.27
CA GLU A 130 -29.61 42.81 48.17
C GLU A 130 -29.39 41.60 47.23
N GLU A 131 -30.33 40.66 47.27
CA GLU A 131 -30.19 39.21 47.05
C GLU A 131 -29.71 38.69 45.67
N LYS A 132 -28.87 37.65 45.70
CA LYS A 132 -28.56 36.81 44.52
C LYS A 132 -29.78 36.00 44.07
N LYS A 133 -30.46 36.43 43.00
CA LYS A 133 -31.26 35.50 42.18
C LYS A 133 -30.35 34.45 41.52
N VAL A 134 -30.44 33.21 42.00
CA VAL A 134 -29.69 32.07 41.46
C VAL A 134 -30.14 31.80 40.01
N LYS A 135 -29.27 32.04 39.03
CA LYS A 135 -29.48 31.60 37.63
C LYS A 135 -29.68 30.08 37.61
N GLN A 136 -30.89 29.63 37.25
CA GLN A 136 -31.18 28.21 37.03
C GLN A 136 -30.22 27.65 35.97
N LYS A 137 -29.56 26.53 36.28
CA LYS A 137 -28.73 25.81 35.31
C LYS A 137 -29.65 25.24 34.22
N LYS A 138 -29.45 25.66 32.96
CA LYS A 138 -30.08 25.01 31.79
C LYS A 138 -29.87 23.49 31.89
N PRO A 139 -30.91 22.65 31.67
CA PRO A 139 -30.78 21.21 31.79
C PRO A 139 -29.69 20.69 30.84
N LYS A 140 -28.80 19.84 31.36
CA LYS A 140 -27.77 19.20 30.54
C LYS A 140 -28.47 18.35 29.48
N LYS A 141 -28.15 18.56 28.20
CA LYS A 141 -28.60 17.69 27.10
C LYS A 141 -28.24 16.22 27.45
N PRO A 142 -29.12 15.24 27.17
CA PRO A 142 -28.81 13.83 27.42
C PRO A 142 -27.49 13.44 26.76
N LYS A 143 -26.62 12.75 27.49
CA LYS A 143 -25.34 12.24 26.97
C LYS A 143 -25.58 10.91 26.24
N VAL A 144 -26.28 10.94 25.12
CA VAL A 144 -26.51 9.72 24.32
C VAL A 144 -25.18 9.24 23.74
N THR A 145 -24.78 8.02 24.10
CA THR A 145 -23.60 7.33 23.60
C THR A 145 -23.86 6.70 22.22
N VAL A 146 -22.79 6.31 21.51
CA VAL A 146 -22.91 5.57 20.24
C VAL A 146 -23.67 4.25 20.44
N ALA A 147 -23.43 3.55 21.55
CA ALA A 147 -24.09 2.28 21.85
C ALA A 147 -25.59 2.43 22.10
N GLU A 148 -26.00 3.41 22.90
CA GLU A 148 -27.43 3.68 23.15
C GLU A 148 -28.16 4.11 21.87
N ALA A 149 -27.55 4.96 21.04
CA ALA A 149 -28.14 5.35 19.76
C ALA A 149 -28.26 4.17 18.79
N ALA A 150 -27.23 3.32 18.70
CA ALA A 150 -27.24 2.14 17.83
C ALA A 150 -28.25 1.06 18.28
N ALA A 151 -28.44 0.88 19.59
CA ALA A 151 -29.41 -0.06 20.16
C ALA A 151 -30.88 0.30 19.86
N ASN A 152 -31.15 1.58 19.55
CA ASN A 152 -32.49 2.06 19.17
C ASN A 152 -32.78 1.90 17.66
N ILE A 153 -31.85 1.38 16.85
CA ILE A 153 -32.08 1.14 15.43
C ILE A 153 -32.80 -0.20 15.26
N ASP A 154 -34.05 -0.16 14.82
CA ASP A 154 -34.81 -1.36 14.49
C ASP A 154 -34.48 -1.86 13.07
N ALA A 155 -34.37 -3.18 12.91
CA ALA A 155 -34.01 -3.79 11.64
C ALA A 155 -35.20 -3.89 10.65
N GLY A 156 -36.43 -3.88 11.15
CA GLY A 156 -37.66 -3.87 10.35
C GLY A 156 -37.99 -2.46 9.83
N ASP A 157 -37.87 -1.44 10.67
CA ASP A 157 -37.95 -0.03 10.28
C ASP A 157 -36.90 0.31 9.21
N LEU A 158 -35.65 -0.11 9.41
CA LEU A 158 -34.61 0.02 8.39
C LEU A 158 -34.98 -0.71 7.10
N ALA A 159 -35.49 -1.94 7.15
CA ALA A 159 -35.86 -2.68 5.95
C ALA A 159 -36.98 -1.96 5.17
N ALA A 160 -38.03 -1.51 5.85
CA ALA A 160 -39.13 -0.77 5.24
C ALA A 160 -38.66 0.55 4.61
N PHE A 161 -37.77 1.28 5.29
CA PHE A 161 -37.15 2.50 4.72
C PHE A 161 -36.29 2.21 3.49
N LEU A 162 -35.53 1.11 3.50
CA LEU A 162 -34.69 0.70 2.37
C LEU A 162 -35.54 0.34 1.14
N ASP A 163 -36.65 -0.38 1.33
CA ASP A 163 -37.60 -0.68 0.27
C ASP A 163 -38.27 0.60 -0.28
N GLU A 164 -38.68 1.52 0.60
CA GLU A 164 -39.25 2.82 0.23
C GLU A 164 -38.31 3.64 -0.66
N ILE A 165 -37.03 3.78 -0.27
CA ILE A 165 -36.06 4.57 -1.06
C ILE A 165 -35.63 3.86 -2.34
N SER A 166 -35.60 2.53 -2.37
CA SER A 166 -35.29 1.76 -3.57
C SER A 166 -36.38 1.92 -4.64
N GLY A 167 -37.66 1.94 -4.25
CA GLY A 167 -38.76 2.28 -5.16
C GLY A 167 -38.80 3.77 -5.52
N SER A 168 -38.73 4.66 -4.54
CA SER A 168 -38.87 6.11 -4.74
C SER A 168 -37.76 6.75 -5.58
N TYR A 169 -36.57 6.13 -5.58
CA TYR A 169 -35.40 6.57 -6.32
C TYR A 169 -34.89 5.49 -7.28
N GLU A 170 -35.80 4.76 -7.93
CA GLU A 170 -35.43 3.73 -8.91
C GLU A 170 -34.44 4.27 -9.97
N GLY A 171 -33.40 3.49 -10.27
CA GLY A 171 -32.29 3.88 -11.15
C GLY A 171 -31.30 4.91 -10.56
N GLN A 172 -31.65 5.60 -9.47
CA GLN A 172 -30.84 6.70 -8.89
C GLN A 172 -30.04 6.24 -7.66
N GLN A 173 -29.19 5.21 -7.85
CA GLN A 173 -28.44 4.54 -6.79
C GLN A 173 -27.58 5.48 -5.92
N GLU A 174 -27.03 6.57 -6.47
CA GLU A 174 -26.30 7.56 -5.66
C GLU A 174 -27.22 8.27 -4.65
N ILE A 175 -28.47 8.58 -5.03
CA ILE A 175 -29.45 9.17 -4.11
C ILE A 175 -29.90 8.14 -3.07
N GLN A 176 -30.11 6.87 -3.47
CA GLN A 176 -30.42 5.79 -2.55
C GLN A 176 -29.34 5.65 -1.45
N LEU A 177 -28.06 5.61 -1.83
CA LEU A 177 -26.94 5.53 -0.88
C LEU A 177 -26.82 6.77 0.02
N MET A 178 -27.12 7.96 -0.51
CA MET A 178 -27.21 9.19 0.29
C MET A 178 -28.36 9.15 1.31
N ARG A 179 -29.54 8.65 0.93
CA ARG A 179 -30.69 8.47 1.82
C ARG A 179 -30.43 7.42 2.91
N PHE A 180 -29.72 6.36 2.56
CA PHE A 180 -29.25 5.36 3.52
C PHE A 180 -28.28 5.97 4.55
N ALA A 181 -27.38 6.86 4.14
CA ALA A 181 -26.56 7.63 5.07
C ALA A 181 -27.38 8.64 5.91
N ASP A 182 -28.40 9.29 5.33
CA ASP A 182 -29.33 10.16 6.06
C ASP A 182 -30.07 9.40 7.18
N TYR A 183 -30.49 8.15 6.96
CA TYR A 183 -31.16 7.31 7.96
C TYR A 183 -30.30 7.12 9.21
N PHE A 184 -29.06 6.63 9.05
CA PHE A 184 -28.12 6.53 10.15
C PHE A 184 -27.75 7.91 10.72
N GLY A 185 -27.72 8.96 9.90
CA GLY A 185 -27.53 10.34 10.34
C GLY A 185 -28.63 10.84 11.29
N ARG A 186 -29.88 10.41 11.09
CA ARG A 186 -31.00 10.66 12.00
C ARG A 186 -30.87 9.83 13.28
N ALA A 187 -30.61 8.53 13.16
CA ALA A 187 -30.43 7.63 14.30
C ALA A 187 -29.33 8.10 15.27
N PHE A 188 -28.19 8.56 14.74
CA PHE A 188 -27.07 9.06 15.53
C PHE A 188 -27.13 10.57 15.86
N SER A 189 -28.20 11.29 15.48
CA SER A 189 -28.30 12.75 15.63
C SER A 189 -28.19 13.28 17.07
N ALA A 190 -28.50 12.45 18.06
CA ALA A 190 -28.35 12.77 19.49
C ALA A 190 -26.92 12.57 20.02
N VAL A 191 -26.05 11.86 19.29
CA VAL A 191 -24.68 11.57 19.72
C VAL A 191 -23.80 12.80 19.51
N SER A 192 -23.38 13.42 20.61
CA SER A 192 -22.44 14.55 20.54
C SER A 192 -21.04 14.09 20.12
N SER A 193 -20.25 14.96 19.48
CA SER A 193 -18.87 14.66 19.07
C SER A 193 -17.94 14.26 20.23
N ALA A 194 -18.27 14.64 21.48
CA ALA A 194 -17.56 14.20 22.68
C ALA A 194 -17.78 12.71 23.02
N GLN A 195 -18.87 12.10 22.53
CA GLN A 195 -19.18 10.67 22.66
C GLN A 195 -18.59 9.83 21.52
N PHE A 196 -18.14 10.48 20.43
CA PHE A 196 -17.41 9.83 19.35
C PHE A 196 -16.20 10.69 18.91
N PRO A 197 -15.16 10.82 19.76
CA PRO A 197 -13.97 11.62 19.46
C PRO A 197 -13.03 10.85 18.51
N TRP A 198 -13.48 10.61 17.27
CA TRP A 198 -12.86 9.67 16.33
C TRP A 198 -11.37 9.94 16.07
N MET A 199 -10.96 11.22 15.95
CA MET A 199 -9.53 11.56 15.77
C MET A 199 -8.67 11.11 16.95
N LYS A 200 -9.19 11.21 18.18
CA LYS A 200 -8.51 10.74 19.39
C LYS A 200 -8.45 9.22 19.42
N ILE A 201 -9.56 8.56 19.09
CA ILE A 201 -9.64 7.09 18.98
C ILE A 201 -8.59 6.58 17.97
N PHE A 202 -8.51 7.18 16.78
CA PHE A 202 -7.58 6.77 15.71
C PHE A 202 -6.11 7.09 16.01
N ARG A 203 -5.84 8.08 16.86
CA ARG A 203 -4.47 8.46 17.28
C ARG A 203 -3.96 7.60 18.44
N GLU A 204 -4.84 7.19 19.36
CA GLU A 204 -4.46 6.55 20.63
C GLU A 204 -4.77 5.04 20.71
N SER A 205 -5.53 4.49 19.76
CA SER A 205 -5.88 3.07 19.73
C SER A 205 -5.17 2.31 18.62
N THR A 206 -4.94 1.01 18.84
CA THR A 206 -4.36 0.10 17.84
C THR A 206 -5.29 -0.10 16.64
N VAL A 207 -4.71 -0.47 15.49
CA VAL A 207 -5.47 -0.81 14.27
C VAL A 207 -6.50 -1.91 14.55
N ALA A 208 -6.15 -2.91 15.36
CA ALA A 208 -7.07 -3.94 15.84
C ALA A 208 -8.33 -3.34 16.49
N LYS A 209 -8.16 -2.46 17.48
CA LYS A 209 -9.26 -1.84 18.22
C LYS A 209 -10.12 -0.90 17.36
N ILE A 210 -9.52 -0.09 16.49
CA ILE A 210 -10.29 0.84 15.65
C ILE A 210 -11.02 0.13 14.51
N THR A 211 -10.62 -1.07 14.11
CA THR A 211 -11.30 -1.80 13.02
C THR A 211 -12.73 -2.14 13.39
N ASP A 212 -13.01 -2.44 14.65
CA ASP A 212 -14.36 -2.82 15.07
C ASP A 212 -15.20 -1.62 15.51
N ILE A 213 -14.63 -0.42 15.55
CA ILE A 213 -15.34 0.83 15.80
C ILE A 213 -15.74 1.48 14.45
N PRO A 214 -16.99 1.94 14.28
CA PRO A 214 -18.13 1.91 15.22
C PRO A 214 -19.02 0.65 15.14
N LEU A 215 -18.74 -0.30 14.23
CA LEU A 215 -19.64 -1.41 13.92
C LEU A 215 -19.93 -2.37 15.09
N SER A 216 -19.07 -2.45 16.10
CA SER A 216 -19.27 -3.22 17.34
C SER A 216 -20.49 -2.80 18.16
N HIS A 217 -21.12 -1.67 17.82
CA HIS A 217 -22.36 -1.21 18.45
C HIS A 217 -23.62 -1.50 17.62
N ILE A 218 -23.47 -1.88 16.35
CA ILE A 218 -24.60 -2.20 15.46
C ILE A 218 -25.03 -3.65 15.69
N SER A 219 -26.33 -3.90 15.79
CA SER A 219 -26.86 -5.26 15.93
C SER A 219 -26.65 -6.08 14.64
N ASP A 220 -26.47 -7.40 14.77
CA ASP A 220 -26.29 -8.30 13.61
C ASP A 220 -27.46 -8.22 12.62
N ALA A 221 -28.68 -8.00 13.12
CA ALA A 221 -29.88 -7.81 12.30
C ALA A 221 -29.78 -6.54 11.43
N VAL A 222 -29.48 -5.38 12.04
CA VAL A 222 -29.31 -4.10 11.33
C VAL A 222 -28.13 -4.18 10.36
N TYR A 223 -27.01 -4.80 10.76
CA TYR A 223 -25.85 -5.00 9.90
C TYR A 223 -26.17 -5.90 8.70
N LYS A 224 -26.91 -6.99 8.90
CA LYS A 224 -27.34 -7.88 7.83
C LYS A 224 -28.27 -7.17 6.85
N THR A 225 -29.38 -6.58 7.32
CA THR A 225 -30.32 -5.81 6.49
C THR A 225 -29.59 -4.76 5.66
N SER A 226 -28.75 -3.95 6.31
CA SER A 226 -27.90 -2.94 5.64
C SER A 226 -27.04 -3.54 4.53
N THR A 227 -26.33 -4.63 4.82
CA THR A 227 -25.31 -5.16 3.92
C THR A 227 -25.87 -6.06 2.82
N ASP A 228 -27.02 -6.68 3.02
CA ASP A 228 -27.71 -7.41 1.96
C ASP A 228 -28.34 -6.44 0.93
N TRP A 229 -28.77 -5.24 1.36
CA TRP A 229 -29.19 -4.14 0.47
C TRP A 229 -28.03 -3.45 -0.26
N ILE A 230 -26.94 -3.12 0.44
CA ILE A 230 -25.68 -2.64 -0.18
C ILE A 230 -25.20 -3.62 -1.27
N ASN A 231 -25.45 -4.92 -1.11
CA ASN A 231 -24.99 -5.92 -2.06
C ASN A 231 -25.66 -5.79 -3.46
N GLN A 232 -26.84 -5.17 -3.52
CA GLN A 232 -27.61 -4.96 -4.75
C GLN A 232 -27.11 -3.78 -5.60
N HIS A 233 -26.28 -2.91 -5.01
CA HIS A 233 -25.78 -1.70 -5.66
C HIS A 233 -24.61 -1.97 -6.61
N SER A 234 -24.49 -1.13 -7.65
CA SER A 234 -23.39 -1.17 -8.61
C SER A 234 -22.07 -0.77 -7.96
N VAL A 235 -20.96 -1.26 -8.51
CA VAL A 235 -19.62 -0.87 -8.04
C VAL A 235 -19.38 0.62 -8.25
N GLU A 236 -19.90 1.20 -9.33
CA GLU A 236 -19.76 2.62 -9.67
C GLU A 236 -20.45 3.53 -8.65
N ALA A 237 -21.72 3.26 -8.31
CA ALA A 237 -22.44 4.03 -7.31
C ALA A 237 -21.79 3.94 -5.91
N LEU A 238 -21.27 2.76 -5.56
CA LEU A 238 -20.52 2.57 -4.31
C LEU A 238 -19.16 3.28 -4.32
N VAL A 239 -18.48 3.38 -5.48
CA VAL A 239 -17.25 4.16 -5.65
C VAL A 239 -17.51 5.66 -5.46
N SER A 240 -18.58 6.20 -6.06
CA SER A 240 -19.04 7.58 -5.82
C SER A 240 -19.31 7.81 -4.33
N PHE A 241 -20.08 6.92 -3.70
CA PHE A 241 -20.46 7.04 -2.29
C PHE A 241 -19.28 6.94 -1.32
N VAL A 242 -18.33 6.02 -1.54
CA VAL A 242 -17.11 5.92 -0.72
C VAL A 242 -16.24 7.16 -0.87
N THR A 243 -16.16 7.74 -2.07
CA THR A 243 -15.45 9.01 -2.31
C THR A 243 -16.09 10.16 -1.53
N TRP A 244 -17.43 10.30 -1.63
CA TRP A 244 -18.18 11.31 -0.88
C TRP A 244 -18.05 11.15 0.64
N SER A 245 -18.04 9.90 1.13
CA SER A 245 -17.85 9.59 2.55
C SER A 245 -16.46 9.98 3.04
N LEU A 246 -15.42 9.63 2.28
CA LEU A 246 -14.03 10.01 2.57
C LEU A 246 -13.83 11.53 2.55
N ASP A 247 -14.42 12.23 1.56
CA ASP A 247 -14.40 13.68 1.48
C ASP A 247 -15.05 14.34 2.69
N SER A 248 -16.16 13.79 3.17
CA SER A 248 -16.87 14.28 4.36
C SER A 248 -16.07 14.08 5.64
N ILE A 249 -15.31 12.97 5.77
CA ILE A 249 -14.38 12.74 6.88
C ILE A 249 -13.18 13.71 6.81
N LEU A 250 -12.62 13.92 5.61
CA LEU A 250 -11.47 14.83 5.43
C LEU A 250 -11.85 16.30 5.63
N ALA A 251 -13.09 16.70 5.30
CA ALA A 251 -13.61 18.02 5.60
C ALA A 251 -13.75 18.27 7.11
N ASP A 252 -14.21 17.27 7.88
CA ASP A 252 -14.27 17.33 9.34
C ASP A 252 -12.85 17.36 9.96
N LEU A 253 -11.93 16.53 9.46
CA LEU A 253 -10.52 16.54 9.85
C LEU A 253 -9.87 17.92 9.65
N ALA A 254 -10.15 18.58 8.52
CA ALA A 254 -9.66 19.93 8.24
C ALA A 254 -10.30 20.98 9.18
N GLY A 255 -11.62 20.91 9.40
CA GLY A 255 -12.35 21.81 10.28
C GLY A 255 -11.90 21.72 11.74
N GLN A 256 -11.63 20.51 12.24
CA GLN A 256 -11.17 20.31 13.62
C GLN A 256 -9.72 20.76 13.84
N HIS A 257 -8.85 20.70 12.83
CA HIS A 257 -7.53 21.32 12.89
C HIS A 257 -7.57 22.86 12.83
N ALA A 258 -8.44 23.43 11.98
CA ALA A 258 -8.64 24.87 11.87
C ALA A 258 -9.21 25.50 13.16
N GLY A 259 -10.00 24.75 13.92
CA GLY A 259 -10.59 25.18 15.21
C GLY A 259 -9.59 25.60 16.29
N SER A 260 -8.28 25.37 16.10
CA SER A 260 -7.23 25.83 17.03
C SER A 260 -6.74 27.27 16.77
N LYS A 261 -7.12 27.92 15.65
CA LYS A 261 -6.88 29.34 15.39
C LYS A 261 -8.10 29.99 14.75
N GLY A 262 -8.75 30.88 15.51
CA GLY A 262 -10.04 31.49 15.17
C GLY A 262 -10.10 32.05 13.75
N SER A 263 -11.01 31.51 12.95
CA SER A 263 -11.28 31.97 11.58
C SER A 263 -12.76 31.73 11.21
N LYS A 264 -13.60 32.75 11.42
CA LYS A 264 -14.96 32.80 10.86
C LYS A 264 -14.87 33.09 9.35
N LYS A 265 -15.17 32.12 8.48
CA LYS A 265 -15.99 32.33 7.26
C LYS A 265 -16.35 31.03 6.55
N GLY A 266 -17.61 30.93 6.16
CA GLY A 266 -18.26 29.70 5.75
C GLY A 266 -17.88 29.18 4.37
N VAL A 267 -17.63 27.87 4.34
CA VAL A 267 -18.27 26.96 3.39
C VAL A 267 -19.19 26.06 4.23
N GLN A 268 -20.29 25.57 3.67
CA GLN A 268 -21.36 24.87 4.39
C GLN A 268 -20.85 23.54 4.99
N GLN A 269 -20.30 23.61 6.20
CA GLN A 269 -19.69 22.50 6.91
C GLN A 269 -20.75 21.41 7.17
N ALA A 270 -20.48 20.18 6.73
CA ALA A 270 -21.27 19.02 7.14
C ALA A 270 -21.27 18.96 8.68
N SER A 271 -22.45 19.05 9.28
CA SER A 271 -22.58 19.21 10.73
C SER A 271 -21.89 18.05 11.45
N SER A 272 -21.08 18.36 12.47
CA SER A 272 -20.32 17.39 13.29
C SER A 272 -21.17 16.38 14.09
N LYS A 273 -22.48 16.33 13.80
CA LYS A 273 -23.51 15.44 14.38
C LYS A 273 -23.66 14.11 13.63
N SER A 274 -23.27 14.00 12.36
CA SER A 274 -23.47 12.75 11.57
C SER A 274 -22.20 11.95 11.28
N GLN A 275 -21.05 12.32 11.84
CA GLN A 275 -19.78 11.59 11.60
C GLN A 275 -19.86 10.10 11.96
N VAL A 276 -20.55 9.75 13.06
CA VAL A 276 -20.81 8.35 13.45
C VAL A 276 -21.47 7.58 12.30
N ALA A 277 -22.50 8.15 11.70
CA ALA A 277 -23.24 7.54 10.59
C ALA A 277 -22.35 7.31 9.36
N ILE A 278 -21.52 8.28 9.00
CA ILE A 278 -20.57 8.15 7.88
C ILE A 278 -19.59 7.00 8.15
N PHE A 279 -18.99 6.91 9.34
CA PHE A 279 -18.10 5.80 9.70
C PHE A 279 -18.82 4.44 9.75
N VAL A 280 -20.06 4.36 10.25
CA VAL A 280 -20.88 3.13 10.25
C VAL A 280 -21.14 2.66 8.82
N VAL A 281 -21.72 3.51 7.98
CA VAL A 281 -22.14 3.16 6.63
C VAL A 281 -20.95 2.88 5.73
N LEU A 282 -19.88 3.68 5.81
CA LEU A 282 -18.64 3.44 5.08
C LEU A 282 -18.01 2.10 5.46
N ALA A 283 -18.00 1.72 6.75
CA ALA A 283 -17.48 0.42 7.18
C ALA A 283 -18.33 -0.75 6.64
N MET A 284 -19.66 -0.63 6.63
CA MET A 284 -20.55 -1.63 6.02
C MET A 284 -20.27 -1.81 4.52
N VAL A 285 -20.13 -0.71 3.77
CA VAL A 285 -19.81 -0.74 2.34
C VAL A 285 -18.46 -1.39 2.08
N LEU A 286 -17.41 -0.99 2.80
CA LEU A 286 -16.06 -1.53 2.63
C LEU A 286 -15.94 -3.01 3.01
N ARG A 287 -16.65 -3.46 4.06
CA ARG A 287 -16.71 -4.88 4.44
C ARG A 287 -17.52 -5.72 3.44
N ARG A 288 -18.60 -5.19 2.88
CA ARG A 288 -19.49 -5.97 1.97
C ARG A 288 -19.02 -5.97 0.52
N LYS A 289 -18.42 -4.88 0.03
CA LYS A 289 -17.95 -4.72 -1.36
C LYS A 289 -16.49 -4.25 -1.38
N PRO A 290 -15.52 -5.07 -0.91
CA PRO A 290 -14.12 -4.66 -0.76
C PRO A 290 -13.43 -4.23 -2.07
N ASP A 291 -13.88 -4.72 -3.24
CA ASP A 291 -13.42 -4.26 -4.56
C ASP A 291 -13.65 -2.76 -4.81
N VAL A 292 -14.56 -2.08 -4.11
CA VAL A 292 -14.80 -0.64 -4.25
C VAL A 292 -13.53 0.16 -3.93
N LEU A 293 -12.77 -0.25 -2.90
CA LEU A 293 -11.53 0.42 -2.52
C LEU A 293 -10.37 0.10 -3.48
N VAL A 294 -10.44 -1.01 -4.23
CA VAL A 294 -9.50 -1.32 -5.32
C VAL A 294 -9.66 -0.33 -6.47
N ASN A 295 -10.90 -0.04 -6.86
CA ASN A 295 -11.19 0.95 -7.91
C ASN A 295 -10.76 2.37 -7.52
N LEU A 296 -10.78 2.71 -6.22
CA LEU A 296 -10.31 4.00 -5.70
C LEU A 296 -8.80 4.07 -5.44
N LEU A 297 -8.06 2.95 -5.53
CA LEU A 297 -6.63 2.92 -5.24
C LEU A 297 -5.80 3.93 -6.08
N PRO A 298 -6.00 4.11 -7.40
CA PRO A 298 -5.28 5.13 -8.17
C PRO A 298 -5.54 6.53 -7.62
N THR A 299 -6.80 6.87 -7.37
CA THR A 299 -7.23 8.16 -6.81
C THR A 299 -6.58 8.45 -5.45
N LEU A 300 -6.51 7.46 -4.55
CA LEU A 300 -5.83 7.58 -3.26
C LEU A 300 -4.30 7.77 -3.40
N ARG A 301 -3.69 7.17 -4.42
CA ARG A 301 -2.24 7.21 -4.65
C ARG A 301 -1.78 8.44 -5.44
N GLU A 302 -2.63 9.04 -6.27
CA GLU A 302 -2.24 10.11 -7.19
C GLU A 302 -2.71 11.50 -6.74
N SER A 303 -3.81 11.59 -6.00
CA SER A 303 -4.32 12.88 -5.53
C SER A 303 -3.73 13.27 -4.17
N SER A 304 -3.07 14.43 -4.12
CA SER A 304 -2.59 15.07 -2.89
C SER A 304 -3.72 15.37 -1.88
N LYS A 305 -4.98 15.35 -2.32
CA LYS A 305 -6.17 15.45 -1.46
C LYS A 305 -6.24 14.31 -0.44
N TYR A 306 -5.90 13.07 -0.83
CA TYR A 306 -5.99 11.89 0.04
C TYR A 306 -4.64 11.49 0.66
N GLN A 307 -3.53 12.01 0.14
CA GLN A 307 -2.20 11.86 0.74
C GLN A 307 -1.97 12.82 1.92
N GLY A 308 -1.31 12.34 2.98
CA GLY A 308 -0.94 13.15 4.15
C GLY A 308 -0.71 12.27 5.38
N GLN A 309 0.16 12.70 6.30
CA GLN A 309 0.41 11.98 7.55
C GLN A 309 -0.80 12.04 8.49
N ASP A 310 -1.54 13.15 8.45
CA ASP A 310 -2.82 13.40 9.11
C ASP A 310 -3.95 12.49 8.58
N LYS A 311 -3.90 12.12 7.30
CA LYS A 311 -4.92 11.32 6.60
C LYS A 311 -4.65 9.81 6.68
N LEU A 312 -3.39 9.42 6.87
CA LEU A 312 -2.97 8.02 6.93
C LEU A 312 -3.82 7.15 7.89
N PRO A 313 -4.16 7.58 9.13
CA PRO A 313 -5.00 6.76 10.01
C PRO A 313 -6.38 6.44 9.44
N VAL A 314 -6.99 7.36 8.66
CA VAL A 314 -8.28 7.14 8.00
C VAL A 314 -8.14 6.10 6.89
N VAL A 315 -7.12 6.22 6.04
CA VAL A 315 -6.87 5.24 4.95
C VAL A 315 -6.50 3.87 5.51
N VAL A 316 -5.74 3.82 6.62
CA VAL A 316 -5.41 2.57 7.35
C VAL A 316 -6.68 1.92 7.87
N TRP A 317 -7.57 2.68 8.50
CA TRP A 317 -8.87 2.19 8.96
C TRP A 317 -9.74 1.69 7.79
N MET A 318 -9.79 2.40 6.65
CA MET A 318 -10.55 1.95 5.47
C MET A 318 -10.05 0.60 4.94
N ILE A 319 -8.72 0.43 4.81
CA ILE A 319 -8.14 -0.85 4.37
C ILE A 319 -8.35 -1.94 5.44
N ALA A 320 -8.38 -1.58 6.73
CA ALA A 320 -8.75 -2.50 7.80
C ALA A 320 -10.21 -2.99 7.67
N GLN A 321 -11.17 -2.11 7.35
CA GLN A 321 -12.56 -2.51 7.05
C GLN A 321 -12.61 -3.43 5.83
N THR A 322 -11.91 -3.08 4.76
CA THR A 322 -11.80 -3.93 3.55
C THR A 322 -11.24 -5.31 3.88
N SER A 323 -10.23 -5.42 4.74
CA SER A 323 -9.63 -6.70 5.13
C SER A 323 -10.56 -7.60 5.94
N GLN A 324 -11.52 -7.03 6.69
CA GLN A 324 -12.56 -7.80 7.39
C GLN A 324 -13.56 -8.43 6.40
N GLY A 325 -13.70 -7.87 5.20
CA GLY A 325 -14.53 -8.43 4.12
C GLY A 325 -13.80 -9.43 3.22
N ASP A 326 -12.57 -9.10 2.83
CA ASP A 326 -11.72 -9.94 1.98
C ASP A 326 -10.24 -9.69 2.31
N LEU A 327 -9.59 -10.67 2.96
CA LEU A 327 -8.18 -10.60 3.36
C LEU A 327 -7.24 -10.38 2.17
N SER A 328 -7.56 -10.97 1.02
CA SER A 328 -6.74 -10.83 -0.19
C SER A 328 -6.80 -9.41 -0.71
N VAL A 329 -7.98 -8.77 -0.71
CA VAL A 329 -8.10 -7.35 -1.07
C VAL A 329 -7.40 -6.46 -0.04
N GLY A 330 -7.53 -6.76 1.26
CA GLY A 330 -6.79 -6.06 2.32
C GLY A 330 -5.28 -6.06 2.08
N LEU A 331 -4.70 -7.23 1.79
CA LEU A 331 -3.26 -7.35 1.51
C LEU A 331 -2.86 -6.66 0.19
N TYR A 332 -3.66 -6.81 -0.87
CA TYR A 332 -3.43 -6.14 -2.16
C TYR A 332 -3.33 -4.62 -2.00
N LEU A 333 -4.24 -4.02 -1.23
CA LEU A 333 -4.25 -2.58 -0.96
C LEU A 333 -3.06 -2.17 -0.09
N TRP A 334 -2.72 -2.94 0.94
CA TRP A 334 -1.54 -2.69 1.76
C TRP A 334 -0.23 -2.72 0.94
N ALA A 335 -0.06 -3.74 0.11
CA ALA A 335 1.14 -3.96 -0.69
C ALA A 335 1.39 -2.87 -1.75
N ARG A 336 0.31 -2.28 -2.29
CA ARG A 336 0.36 -1.26 -3.35
C ARG A 336 0.28 0.18 -2.83
N ASN A 337 -0.42 0.42 -1.72
CA ASN A 337 -0.62 1.75 -1.16
C ASN A 337 0.39 2.11 -0.06
N PHE A 338 0.66 1.18 0.86
CA PHE A 338 1.37 1.49 2.10
C PHE A 338 2.81 0.98 2.16
N LEU A 339 3.08 -0.21 1.66
CA LEU A 339 4.44 -0.74 1.64
C LEU A 339 5.47 0.22 0.97
N PRO A 340 5.15 0.93 -0.14
CA PRO A 340 6.06 1.94 -0.70
C PRO A 340 6.32 3.15 0.23
N LEU A 341 5.38 3.48 1.13
CA LEU A 341 5.52 4.60 2.05
C LEU A 341 6.49 4.31 3.20
N VAL A 342 6.67 3.04 3.57
CA VAL A 342 7.59 2.58 4.64
C VAL A 342 9.06 2.83 4.27
N SER A 343 9.38 2.73 2.98
CA SER A 343 10.74 2.84 2.44
C SER A 343 11.09 4.23 1.91
N GLY A 344 10.11 5.13 1.84
CA GLY A 344 10.31 6.50 1.37
C GLY A 344 11.02 7.39 2.40
N LYS A 345 11.71 8.42 1.92
CA LYS A 345 12.40 9.44 2.74
C LYS A 345 11.48 10.19 3.73
N GLY A 346 10.16 10.07 3.58
CA GLY A 346 9.14 10.62 4.49
C GLY A 346 8.55 9.63 5.53
N SER A 347 9.08 8.41 5.65
CA SER A 347 8.57 7.40 6.59
C SER A 347 8.94 7.73 8.04
N ASN A 348 8.03 8.38 8.78
CA ASN A 348 8.17 8.54 10.22
C ASN A 348 7.84 7.23 11.00
N PRO A 349 8.24 7.10 12.28
CA PRO A 349 8.01 5.88 13.06
C PRO A 349 6.53 5.53 13.31
N GLN A 350 5.65 6.53 13.51
CA GLN A 350 4.22 6.33 13.79
C GLN A 350 3.50 5.76 12.57
N SER A 351 3.79 6.31 11.40
CA SER A 351 3.22 5.84 10.13
C SER A 351 3.69 4.43 9.78
N ARG A 352 4.97 4.12 10.04
CA ARG A 352 5.50 2.74 9.90
C ARG A 352 4.82 1.78 10.87
N ASP A 353 4.57 2.19 12.11
CA ASP A 353 3.87 1.40 13.12
C ASP A 353 2.42 1.09 12.71
N LEU A 354 1.65 2.09 12.28
CA LEU A 354 0.27 1.89 11.78
C LEU A 354 0.22 0.94 10.57
N ILE A 355 1.16 1.08 9.63
CA ILE A 355 1.25 0.23 8.45
C ILE A 355 1.60 -1.22 8.82
N LEU A 356 2.47 -1.43 9.82
CA LEU A 356 2.79 -2.76 10.36
C LEU A 356 1.61 -3.37 11.11
N GLN A 357 0.95 -2.62 12.01
CA GLN A 357 -0.21 -3.10 12.77
C GLN A 357 -1.34 -3.60 11.85
N LEU A 358 -1.54 -2.97 10.69
CA LEU A 358 -2.52 -3.39 9.70
C LEU A 358 -2.18 -4.76 9.07
N VAL A 359 -0.95 -4.96 8.60
CA VAL A 359 -0.58 -6.27 7.99
C VAL A 359 -0.46 -7.37 9.03
N GLU A 360 -0.01 -7.06 10.25
CA GLU A 360 -0.03 -7.99 11.38
C GLU A 360 -1.46 -8.44 11.70
N LYS A 361 -2.44 -7.51 11.71
CA LYS A 361 -3.85 -7.87 11.84
C LYS A 361 -4.33 -8.76 10.70
N ILE A 362 -3.98 -8.46 9.44
CA ILE A 362 -4.35 -9.29 8.27
C ILE A 362 -3.79 -10.70 8.42
N LEU A 363 -2.55 -10.84 8.89
CA LEU A 363 -1.88 -12.13 9.08
C LEU A 363 -2.34 -12.88 10.35
N SER A 364 -2.91 -12.19 11.34
CA SER A 364 -3.45 -12.82 12.55
C SER A 364 -4.84 -13.45 12.37
N PHE A 365 -5.50 -13.28 11.22
CA PHE A 365 -6.79 -13.93 10.98
C PHE A 365 -6.65 -15.47 10.94
N PRO A 366 -7.65 -16.23 11.43
CA PRO A 366 -7.67 -17.68 11.29
C PRO A 366 -7.50 -18.12 9.84
N LYS A 367 -6.52 -18.99 9.58
CA LYS A 367 -6.16 -19.50 8.24
C LYS A 367 -5.67 -18.43 7.24
N ALA A 368 -5.29 -17.23 7.69
CA ALA A 368 -4.83 -16.13 6.81
C ALA A 368 -3.79 -16.58 5.78
N ARG A 369 -2.73 -17.29 6.19
CA ARG A 369 -1.70 -17.84 5.29
C ARG A 369 -2.31 -18.66 4.15
N THR A 370 -3.19 -19.62 4.44
CA THR A 370 -3.84 -20.47 3.44
C THR A 370 -4.73 -19.66 2.50
N ILE A 371 -5.51 -18.71 3.03
CA ILE A 371 -6.39 -17.85 2.23
C ILE A 371 -5.57 -16.98 1.28
N LEU A 372 -4.52 -16.34 1.77
CA LEU A 372 -3.69 -15.40 0.99
C LEU A 372 -2.81 -16.12 -0.05
N VAL A 373 -2.29 -17.31 0.26
CA VAL A 373 -1.50 -18.12 -0.69
C VAL A 373 -2.38 -18.68 -1.80
N ASN A 374 -3.58 -19.19 -1.47
CA ASN A 374 -4.54 -19.66 -2.48
C ASN A 374 -5.11 -18.49 -3.30
N GLY A 375 -5.29 -17.32 -2.67
CA GLY A 375 -5.76 -16.08 -3.28
C GLY A 375 -4.67 -15.20 -3.90
N ALA A 376 -3.42 -15.67 -4.02
CA ALA A 376 -2.26 -14.87 -4.40
C ALA A 376 -2.37 -14.15 -5.76
N VAL A 377 -3.26 -14.62 -6.63
CA VAL A 377 -3.64 -13.96 -7.90
C VAL A 377 -5.15 -13.70 -7.90
N ARG A 378 -5.55 -12.43 -7.96
CA ARG A 378 -6.94 -11.96 -8.05
C ARG A 378 -7.17 -11.25 -9.38
N LYS A 379 -8.15 -11.69 -10.18
CA LYS A 379 -8.53 -11.04 -11.47
C LYS A 379 -7.34 -10.80 -12.42
N GLY A 380 -6.35 -11.70 -12.42
CA GLY A 380 -5.12 -11.61 -13.19
C GLY A 380 -3.97 -10.82 -12.54
N GLU A 381 -4.23 -10.07 -11.46
CA GLU A 381 -3.21 -9.33 -10.72
C GLU A 381 -2.71 -10.09 -9.48
N ARG A 382 -1.45 -9.86 -9.09
CA ARG A 382 -0.90 -10.39 -7.83
C ARG A 382 -1.25 -9.51 -6.63
N LEU A 383 -1.49 -10.13 -5.48
CA LEU A 383 -1.62 -9.43 -4.19
C LEU A 383 -0.29 -8.74 -3.82
N MET A 384 0.80 -9.49 -3.92
CA MET A 384 2.18 -9.03 -3.76
C MET A 384 2.88 -9.05 -5.13
N PRO A 385 2.95 -7.92 -5.86
CA PRO A 385 3.71 -7.83 -7.10
C PRO A 385 5.24 -7.90 -6.85
N PRO A 386 6.07 -8.16 -7.88
CA PRO A 386 7.53 -8.26 -7.74
C PRO A 386 8.18 -7.07 -7.03
N SER A 387 7.77 -5.84 -7.35
CA SER A 387 8.26 -4.62 -6.68
C SER A 387 7.88 -4.54 -5.20
N SER A 388 6.73 -5.06 -4.80
CA SER A 388 6.38 -5.18 -3.37
C SER A 388 7.24 -6.24 -2.66
N LEU A 389 7.59 -7.34 -3.33
CA LEU A 389 8.52 -8.34 -2.77
C LEU A 389 9.94 -7.77 -2.62
N GLU A 390 10.42 -7.04 -3.63
CA GLU A 390 11.70 -6.32 -3.61
C GLU A 390 11.77 -5.35 -2.42
N ILE A 391 10.78 -4.46 -2.30
CA ILE A 391 10.72 -3.51 -1.17
C ILE A 391 10.69 -4.25 0.17
N LEU A 392 9.83 -5.27 0.30
CA LEU A 392 9.68 -6.05 1.52
C LEU A 392 10.99 -6.75 1.92
N MET A 393 11.75 -7.27 0.96
CA MET A 393 13.03 -7.95 1.20
C MET A 393 14.07 -6.98 1.78
N HIS A 394 14.25 -5.80 1.20
CA HIS A 394 15.22 -4.81 1.67
C HIS A 394 14.87 -4.23 3.05
N ILE A 395 13.59 -3.97 3.37
CA ILE A 395 13.19 -3.48 4.70
C ILE A 395 13.26 -4.55 5.79
N THR A 396 13.20 -5.83 5.42
CA THR A 396 13.35 -6.97 6.33
C THR A 396 14.82 -7.21 6.67
N TYR A 397 15.70 -7.09 5.67
CA TYR A 397 17.14 -7.35 5.81
C TYR A 397 18.00 -6.12 5.50
N PRO A 398 17.83 -4.99 6.21
CA PRO A 398 18.70 -3.83 6.04
C PRO A 398 20.09 -4.10 6.63
N ALA A 399 21.06 -3.27 6.25
CA ALA A 399 22.38 -3.23 6.87
C ALA A 399 22.27 -3.04 8.40
N SER A 400 23.23 -3.58 9.17
CA SER A 400 23.19 -3.59 10.64
C SER A 400 23.00 -2.19 11.26
N SER A 401 23.59 -1.15 10.66
CA SER A 401 23.46 0.25 11.05
C SER A 401 22.08 0.87 10.80
N ALA A 402 21.28 0.27 9.90
CA ALA A 402 19.94 0.72 9.52
C ALA A 402 18.81 -0.15 10.13
N ARG A 403 19.14 -1.12 11.01
CA ARG A 403 18.14 -1.89 11.75
C ARG A 403 17.41 -1.00 12.76
N LEU A 404 16.10 -1.16 12.83
CA LEU A 404 15.21 -0.44 13.74
C LEU A 404 14.36 -1.43 14.53
N LYS A 405 13.68 -1.00 15.60
CA LYS A 405 12.70 -1.84 16.33
C LYS A 405 11.60 -2.42 15.41
N ALA A 406 11.29 -1.73 14.31
CA ALA A 406 10.36 -2.21 13.29
C ALA A 406 10.90 -3.38 12.44
N THR A 407 12.22 -3.56 12.33
CA THR A 407 12.85 -4.61 11.51
C THR A 407 12.48 -6.01 12.00
N GLU A 408 12.39 -6.23 13.32
CA GLU A 408 11.97 -7.52 13.91
C GLU A 408 10.53 -7.89 13.52
N ARG A 409 9.65 -6.89 13.41
CA ARG A 409 8.26 -7.08 12.95
C ARG A 409 8.20 -7.41 11.46
N PHE A 410 9.07 -6.79 10.64
CA PHE A 410 9.24 -7.20 9.24
C PHE A 410 9.79 -8.63 9.14
N GLU A 411 10.81 -9.00 9.91
CA GLU A 411 11.35 -10.37 9.97
C GLU A 411 10.28 -11.41 10.36
N ALA A 412 9.31 -11.06 11.22
CA ALA A 412 8.19 -11.93 11.59
C ALA A 412 7.14 -12.12 10.48
N ILE A 413 6.75 -11.06 9.75
CA ILE A 413 5.74 -11.15 8.68
C ILE A 413 6.33 -11.64 7.34
N TYR A 414 7.64 -11.49 7.14
CA TYR A 414 8.32 -11.76 5.87
C TYR A 414 8.07 -13.16 5.28
N PRO A 415 8.17 -14.27 6.03
CA PRO A 415 8.05 -15.61 5.44
C PRO A 415 6.70 -15.83 4.75
N THR A 416 5.60 -15.41 5.39
CA THR A 416 4.24 -15.54 4.85
C THR A 416 4.04 -14.64 3.63
N LEU A 417 4.51 -13.39 3.68
CA LEU A 417 4.35 -12.45 2.57
C LEU A 417 5.23 -12.81 1.36
N LYS A 418 6.43 -13.35 1.59
CA LYS A 418 7.27 -13.95 0.55
C LYS A 418 6.54 -15.11 -0.13
N GLU A 419 5.95 -16.01 0.65
CA GLU A 419 5.19 -17.13 0.09
C GLU A 419 4.03 -16.66 -0.79
N VAL A 420 3.24 -15.67 -0.34
CA VAL A 420 2.17 -15.07 -1.15
C VAL A 420 2.70 -14.43 -2.44
N ALA A 421 3.86 -13.77 -2.41
CA ALA A 421 4.46 -13.17 -3.60
C ALA A 421 4.91 -14.23 -4.63
N LEU A 422 5.46 -15.36 -4.16
CA LEU A 422 5.96 -16.46 -4.98
C LEU A 422 4.88 -17.48 -5.38
N ALA A 423 3.70 -17.45 -4.75
CA ALA A 423 2.60 -18.37 -5.01
C ALA A 423 1.96 -18.19 -6.41
N GLY A 424 1.29 -19.23 -6.90
CA GLY A 424 0.58 -19.27 -8.18
C GLY A 424 0.90 -20.53 -9.00
N ALA A 425 0.23 -20.69 -10.14
CA ALA A 425 0.37 -21.88 -10.98
C ALA A 425 1.77 -21.99 -11.62
N THR A 426 2.56 -22.97 -11.18
CA THR A 426 3.87 -23.34 -11.73
C THR A 426 3.81 -23.55 -13.25
N GLY A 427 4.83 -23.09 -13.97
CA GLY A 427 4.93 -23.25 -15.43
C GLY A 427 3.99 -22.39 -16.29
N SER A 428 3.01 -21.71 -15.68
CA SER A 428 2.10 -20.78 -16.39
C SER A 428 2.85 -19.60 -17.02
N LYS A 429 2.30 -19.02 -18.09
CA LYS A 429 2.89 -17.84 -18.78
C LYS A 429 3.11 -16.67 -17.81
N ALA A 430 2.14 -16.42 -16.93
CA ALA A 430 2.24 -15.37 -15.91
C ALA A 430 3.32 -15.65 -14.86
N MET A 431 3.47 -16.91 -14.41
CA MET A 431 4.55 -17.27 -13.48
C MET A 431 5.93 -17.14 -14.13
N LYS A 432 6.07 -17.55 -15.40
CA LYS A 432 7.33 -17.43 -16.17
C LYS A 432 7.81 -15.98 -16.30
N GLN A 433 6.90 -15.06 -16.59
CA GLN A 433 7.18 -13.62 -16.66
C GLN A 433 7.56 -13.04 -15.29
N VAL A 434 6.87 -13.46 -14.24
CA VAL A 434 7.12 -12.99 -12.86
C VAL A 434 8.48 -13.49 -12.34
N ALA A 435 8.87 -14.73 -12.63
CA ALA A 435 10.20 -15.24 -12.32
C ALA A 435 11.32 -14.43 -13.01
N GLN A 436 11.11 -13.99 -14.26
CA GLN A 436 12.06 -13.10 -14.96
C GLN A 436 12.15 -11.72 -14.31
N GLN A 437 11.02 -11.13 -13.92
CA GLN A 437 11.00 -9.84 -13.22
C GLN A 437 11.68 -9.92 -11.84
N ILE A 438 11.40 -10.99 -11.08
CA ILE A 438 11.99 -11.19 -9.75
C ILE A 438 13.48 -11.47 -9.82
N LEU A 439 13.95 -12.23 -10.82
CA LEU A 439 15.37 -12.55 -10.97
C LEU A 439 16.25 -11.29 -11.07
N THR A 440 15.81 -10.23 -11.75
CA THR A 440 16.61 -9.00 -11.92
C THR A 440 17.02 -8.40 -10.58
N PHE A 441 16.06 -8.06 -9.72
CA PHE A 441 16.37 -7.47 -8.42
C PHE A 441 16.97 -8.49 -7.44
N ALA A 442 16.59 -9.76 -7.54
CA ALA A 442 17.12 -10.82 -6.68
C ALA A 442 18.60 -11.12 -6.95
N VAL A 443 19.07 -10.96 -8.20
CA VAL A 443 20.51 -11.03 -8.51
C VAL A 443 21.22 -9.78 -8.00
N GLN A 444 20.66 -8.58 -8.19
CA GLN A 444 21.28 -7.34 -7.68
C GLN A 444 21.44 -7.37 -6.15
N ALA A 445 20.37 -7.66 -5.41
CA ALA A 445 20.39 -7.76 -3.95
C ALA A 445 21.23 -8.96 -3.43
N ALA A 446 21.47 -10.00 -4.25
CA ALA A 446 22.41 -11.06 -3.90
C ALA A 446 23.88 -10.59 -3.90
N GLY A 447 24.18 -9.49 -4.61
CA GLY A 447 25.50 -8.88 -4.66
C GLY A 447 25.80 -7.88 -3.54
N GLU A 448 24.80 -7.42 -2.80
CA GLU A 448 24.99 -6.46 -1.71
C GLU A 448 25.76 -7.04 -0.52
N ASP A 449 26.59 -6.22 0.11
CA ASP A 449 27.41 -6.57 1.29
C ASP A 449 26.59 -6.68 2.60
N ILE A 450 25.38 -7.22 2.52
CA ILE A 450 24.45 -7.44 3.62
C ILE A 450 24.15 -8.95 3.70
N PRO A 451 24.83 -9.72 4.58
CA PRO A 451 24.83 -11.18 4.52
C PRO A 451 23.45 -11.86 4.62
N LYS A 452 22.49 -11.27 5.37
CA LYS A 452 21.10 -11.79 5.44
C LYS A 452 20.35 -11.56 4.13
N LEU A 453 20.44 -10.34 3.57
CA LEU A 453 19.81 -9.96 2.31
C LEU A 453 20.38 -10.79 1.16
N SER A 454 21.71 -10.86 1.04
CA SER A 454 22.39 -11.61 -0.02
C SER A 454 21.98 -13.10 -0.02
N ARG A 455 21.90 -13.73 1.16
CA ARG A 455 21.44 -15.13 1.29
C ARG A 455 19.98 -15.33 0.87
N GLU A 456 19.08 -14.43 1.25
CA GLU A 456 17.67 -14.50 0.86
C GLU A 456 17.49 -14.24 -0.64
N ALA A 457 18.11 -13.18 -1.16
CA ALA A 457 18.08 -12.82 -2.58
C ALA A 457 18.68 -13.92 -3.48
N ALA A 458 19.74 -14.60 -3.02
CA ALA A 458 20.26 -15.80 -3.69
C ALA A 458 19.27 -16.98 -3.66
N SER A 459 18.49 -17.13 -2.58
CA SER A 459 17.41 -18.15 -2.49
C SER A 459 16.30 -17.87 -3.49
N ILE A 460 15.88 -16.61 -3.60
CA ILE A 460 14.84 -16.16 -4.54
C ILE A 460 15.35 -16.28 -5.99
N SER A 461 16.61 -15.94 -6.26
CA SER A 461 17.24 -16.14 -7.57
C SER A 461 17.20 -17.62 -8.00
N ILE A 462 17.55 -18.53 -7.10
CA ILE A 462 17.46 -19.98 -7.36
C ILE A 462 16.00 -20.42 -7.57
N TRP A 463 15.05 -19.89 -6.80
CA TRP A 463 13.62 -20.15 -7.03
C TRP A 463 13.20 -19.73 -8.45
N CYS A 464 13.62 -18.57 -8.96
CA CYS A 464 13.30 -18.15 -10.33
C CYS A 464 13.79 -19.16 -11.40
N LEU A 465 14.97 -19.74 -11.21
CA LEU A 465 15.51 -20.78 -12.10
C LEU A 465 14.63 -22.04 -12.14
N THR A 466 13.96 -22.40 -11.04
CA THR A 466 12.99 -23.52 -11.01
C THR A 466 11.70 -23.24 -11.76
N GLN A 467 11.35 -21.96 -11.98
CA GLN A 467 10.07 -21.56 -12.57
C GLN A 467 10.13 -21.33 -14.09
N ASN A 468 11.29 -20.92 -14.62
CA ASN A 468 11.43 -20.58 -16.03
C ASN A 468 12.84 -20.84 -16.58
N ALA A 469 12.94 -21.63 -17.65
CA ALA A 469 14.21 -21.87 -18.36
C ALA A 469 14.84 -20.59 -18.92
N ASP A 470 14.05 -19.55 -19.26
CA ASP A 470 14.61 -18.28 -19.73
C ASP A 470 15.30 -17.46 -18.64
N CYS A 471 15.06 -17.74 -17.35
CA CYS A 471 15.82 -17.15 -16.24
C CYS A 471 17.32 -17.52 -16.33
N TYR A 472 17.67 -18.69 -16.86
CA TYR A 472 19.06 -19.07 -17.13
C TYR A 472 19.72 -18.20 -18.20
N LYS A 473 18.97 -17.82 -19.25
CA LYS A 473 19.46 -16.93 -20.32
C LYS A 473 19.59 -15.49 -19.82
N GLN A 474 18.69 -15.05 -18.94
CA GLN A 474 18.74 -13.74 -18.32
C GLN A 474 19.93 -13.64 -17.35
N TRP A 475 20.13 -14.64 -16.48
CA TRP A 475 21.32 -14.73 -15.62
C TRP A 475 22.60 -14.79 -16.45
N ASP A 476 22.61 -15.52 -17.58
CA ASP A 476 23.77 -15.57 -18.49
C ASP A 476 24.19 -14.18 -19.00
N LYS A 477 23.23 -13.33 -19.38
CA LYS A 477 23.50 -11.98 -19.87
C LYS A 477 24.14 -11.09 -18.79
N ILE A 478 23.58 -11.08 -17.58
CA ILE A 478 23.97 -10.15 -16.51
C ILE A 478 25.12 -10.65 -15.62
N TYR A 479 25.66 -11.84 -15.92
CA TYR A 479 26.61 -12.55 -15.05
C TYR A 479 27.90 -11.78 -14.74
N LEU A 480 28.54 -11.18 -15.76
CA LEU A 480 29.79 -10.43 -15.57
C LEU A 480 29.55 -9.12 -14.82
N GLU A 481 28.43 -8.45 -15.10
CA GLU A 481 27.99 -7.22 -14.41
C GLU A 481 27.64 -7.48 -12.94
N ASN A 482 27.25 -8.72 -12.60
CA ASN A 482 26.79 -9.13 -11.27
C ASN A 482 27.63 -10.33 -10.76
N LEU A 483 28.95 -10.25 -10.90
CA LEU A 483 29.85 -11.37 -10.61
C LEU A 483 29.79 -11.81 -9.14
N GLN A 484 29.87 -10.86 -8.19
CA GLN A 484 29.78 -11.12 -6.75
C GLN A 484 28.46 -11.83 -6.37
N ALA A 485 27.34 -11.31 -6.86
CA ALA A 485 26.03 -11.93 -6.71
C ALA A 485 25.98 -13.35 -7.29
N SER A 486 26.51 -13.52 -8.50
CA SER A 486 26.51 -14.81 -9.19
C SER A 486 27.36 -15.84 -8.47
N VAL A 487 28.50 -15.45 -7.88
CA VAL A 487 29.31 -16.30 -7.01
C VAL A 487 28.52 -16.70 -5.75
N ALA A 488 27.77 -15.79 -5.12
CA ALA A 488 26.92 -16.10 -3.97
C ALA A 488 25.80 -17.10 -4.31
N ILE A 489 25.14 -16.92 -5.46
CA ILE A 489 24.11 -17.83 -6.00
C ILE A 489 24.71 -19.21 -6.31
N LEU A 490 25.85 -19.27 -7.00
CA LEU A 490 26.55 -20.52 -7.33
C LEU A 490 27.05 -21.26 -6.08
N LYS A 491 27.55 -20.53 -5.08
CA LYS A 491 27.94 -21.09 -3.78
C LYS A 491 26.75 -21.76 -3.12
N ARG A 492 25.64 -21.03 -2.96
CA ARG A 492 24.39 -21.55 -2.37
C ARG A 492 23.85 -22.77 -3.11
N LEU A 493 23.82 -22.72 -4.44
CA LEU A 493 23.39 -23.83 -5.29
C LEU A 493 24.29 -25.07 -5.14
N SER A 494 25.59 -24.90 -4.89
CA SER A 494 26.49 -26.01 -4.59
C SER A 494 26.26 -26.56 -3.18
N GLU A 495 26.13 -25.71 -2.17
CA GLU A 495 25.94 -26.09 -0.76
C GLU A 495 24.61 -26.84 -0.54
N GLU A 496 23.50 -26.31 -1.06
CA GLU A 496 22.15 -26.87 -0.88
C GLU A 496 21.71 -27.82 -2.02
N TRP A 497 22.67 -28.35 -2.80
CA TRP A 497 22.40 -29.14 -4.00
C TRP A 497 21.42 -30.31 -3.80
N LYS A 498 21.48 -31.00 -2.66
CA LYS A 498 20.61 -32.16 -2.38
C LYS A 498 19.12 -31.79 -2.47
N GLU A 499 18.73 -30.67 -1.87
CA GLU A 499 17.34 -30.20 -1.82
C GLU A 499 16.91 -29.50 -3.11
N LEU A 500 17.85 -28.76 -3.73
CA LEU A 500 17.57 -27.95 -4.91
C LEU A 500 17.53 -28.78 -6.20
N SER A 501 18.32 -29.85 -6.30
CA SER A 501 18.45 -30.64 -7.52
C SER A 501 17.13 -31.24 -8.01
N VAL A 502 16.24 -31.67 -7.11
CA VAL A 502 14.90 -32.19 -7.46
C VAL A 502 14.04 -31.13 -8.14
N LYS A 503 14.17 -29.85 -7.75
CA LYS A 503 13.38 -28.72 -8.26
C LYS A 503 13.97 -28.09 -9.53
N LEU A 504 15.23 -28.39 -9.85
CA LEU A 504 15.98 -27.82 -10.99
C LEU A 504 16.10 -28.78 -12.19
N ALA A 505 15.46 -29.95 -12.13
CA ALA A 505 15.36 -30.84 -13.27
C ALA A 505 14.34 -30.29 -14.30
N PRO A 506 14.60 -30.39 -15.62
CA PRO A 506 15.77 -30.99 -16.26
C PRO A 506 17.02 -30.08 -16.20
N PHE A 507 18.20 -30.67 -16.02
CA PHE A 507 19.44 -29.93 -15.78
C PHE A 507 20.11 -29.31 -17.01
N ASP A 508 19.58 -29.49 -18.22
CA ASP A 508 20.27 -29.05 -19.44
C ASP A 508 20.45 -27.50 -19.54
N PRO A 509 19.45 -26.66 -19.20
CA PRO A 509 19.64 -25.20 -19.12
C PRO A 509 20.72 -24.80 -18.11
N LEU A 510 20.71 -25.43 -16.92
CA LEU A 510 21.74 -25.23 -15.90
C LEU A 510 23.13 -25.64 -16.41
N ARG A 511 23.25 -26.81 -17.04
CA ARG A 511 24.51 -27.32 -17.56
C ARG A 511 25.11 -26.37 -18.59
N GLU A 512 24.29 -25.79 -19.47
CA GLU A 512 24.75 -24.87 -20.51
C GLU A 512 25.18 -23.52 -19.93
N THR A 513 24.37 -22.91 -19.05
CA THR A 513 24.75 -21.67 -18.35
C THR A 513 26.05 -21.83 -17.56
N LEU A 514 26.24 -22.96 -16.86
CA LEU A 514 27.49 -23.22 -16.12
C LEU A 514 28.71 -23.39 -17.03
N LYS A 515 28.57 -23.90 -18.27
CA LYS A 515 29.68 -23.90 -19.24
C LYS A 515 30.01 -22.47 -19.68
N ASN A 516 28.98 -21.67 -19.98
CA ASN A 516 29.14 -20.28 -20.43
C ASN A 516 29.80 -19.41 -19.36
N PHE A 517 29.42 -19.56 -18.09
CA PHE A 517 30.09 -18.91 -16.96
C PHE A 517 31.57 -19.26 -16.87
N ARG A 518 31.93 -20.53 -17.04
CA ARG A 518 33.34 -20.95 -17.03
C ARG A 518 34.13 -20.41 -18.21
N LEU A 519 33.51 -20.26 -19.39
CA LEU A 519 34.13 -19.61 -20.54
C LEU A 519 34.35 -18.12 -20.27
N LYS A 520 33.32 -17.41 -19.79
CA LYS A 520 33.39 -15.99 -19.40
C LYS A 520 34.46 -15.73 -18.34
N ASN A 521 34.51 -16.56 -17.29
CA ASN A 521 35.55 -16.46 -16.25
C ASN A 521 36.96 -16.64 -16.81
N LYS A 522 37.18 -17.64 -17.68
CA LYS A 522 38.49 -17.85 -18.32
C LYS A 522 38.91 -16.66 -19.19
N ASN A 523 37.99 -16.12 -19.97
CA ASN A 523 38.27 -14.99 -20.87
C ASN A 523 38.57 -13.70 -20.09
N ALA A 524 38.01 -13.55 -18.89
CA ALA A 524 38.30 -12.43 -18.00
C ALA A 524 39.52 -12.66 -17.07
N MET A 525 40.07 -13.88 -17.00
CA MET A 525 41.33 -14.17 -16.31
C MET A 525 42.53 -13.75 -17.15
N GLY A 526 42.73 -12.44 -17.30
CA GLY A 526 43.86 -11.87 -18.03
C GLY A 526 44.18 -10.42 -17.65
N ASP A 527 43.16 -9.64 -17.29
CA ASP A 527 43.31 -8.23 -16.89
C ASP A 527 42.28 -7.87 -15.81
N GLY A 528 42.68 -7.14 -14.77
CA GLY A 528 41.81 -6.73 -13.66
C GLY A 528 42.35 -6.97 -12.25
N ASP A 529 41.73 -6.26 -11.29
CA ASP A 529 42.12 -6.20 -9.88
C ASP A 529 42.09 -7.58 -9.17
N PRO A 530 43.00 -7.85 -8.21
CA PRO A 530 43.03 -9.07 -7.41
C PRO A 530 41.67 -9.53 -6.81
N ALA A 531 40.79 -8.62 -6.38
CA ALA A 531 39.49 -9.01 -5.84
C ALA A 531 38.57 -9.59 -6.93
N HIS A 532 38.53 -8.97 -8.12
CA HIS A 532 37.84 -9.53 -9.28
C HIS A 532 38.42 -10.88 -9.71
N GLN A 533 39.75 -11.03 -9.70
CA GLN A 533 40.39 -12.32 -9.99
C GLN A 533 39.98 -13.42 -9.01
N ALA A 534 39.83 -13.11 -7.72
CA ALA A 534 39.34 -14.06 -6.72
C ALA A 534 37.89 -14.49 -7.02
N LEU A 535 37.01 -13.56 -7.36
CA LEU A 535 35.62 -13.85 -7.75
C LEU A 535 35.53 -14.74 -9.00
N TYR A 536 36.34 -14.49 -10.05
CA TYR A 536 36.36 -15.36 -11.22
C TYR A 536 36.83 -16.80 -10.89
N ARG A 537 37.80 -16.95 -9.98
CA ARG A 537 38.29 -18.26 -9.52
C ARG A 537 37.23 -19.01 -8.71
N ASP A 538 36.54 -18.33 -7.79
CA ASP A 538 35.46 -18.92 -7.02
C ASP A 538 34.25 -19.27 -7.91
N GLY A 539 33.92 -18.43 -8.89
CA GLY A 539 32.89 -18.71 -9.90
C GLY A 539 33.17 -20.00 -10.69
N ASP A 540 34.38 -20.17 -11.22
CA ASP A 540 34.77 -21.40 -11.95
C ASP A 540 34.80 -22.64 -11.02
N LYS A 541 35.25 -22.48 -9.77
CA LYS A 541 35.23 -23.53 -8.73
C LYS A 541 33.81 -24.01 -8.43
N TYR A 542 32.85 -23.11 -8.17
CA TYR A 542 31.46 -23.52 -7.93
C TYR A 542 30.81 -24.11 -9.20
N CYS A 543 31.08 -23.54 -10.38
CA CYS A 543 30.58 -24.11 -11.63
C CYS A 543 31.10 -25.54 -11.87
N LYS A 544 32.39 -25.81 -11.64
CA LYS A 544 32.98 -27.17 -11.68
C LYS A 544 32.27 -28.11 -10.70
N ALA A 545 32.07 -27.67 -9.46
CA ALA A 545 31.44 -28.48 -8.42
C ALA A 545 29.99 -28.88 -8.80
N ILE A 546 29.20 -27.94 -9.33
CA ILE A 546 27.81 -28.20 -9.74
C ILE A 546 27.77 -29.07 -11.01
N LEU A 547 28.60 -28.80 -12.01
CA LEU A 547 28.70 -29.64 -13.24
C LEU A 547 29.06 -31.09 -12.91
N GLY A 548 29.96 -31.32 -11.95
CA GLY A 548 30.30 -32.66 -11.46
C GLY A 548 29.11 -33.37 -10.80
N LYS A 549 28.31 -32.64 -10.01
CA LYS A 549 27.08 -33.16 -9.38
C LYS A 549 25.99 -33.51 -10.41
N VAL A 550 25.72 -32.60 -11.37
CA VAL A 550 24.78 -32.81 -12.48
C VAL A 550 25.15 -34.03 -13.35
N SER A 551 26.45 -34.26 -13.57
CA SER A 551 26.92 -35.34 -14.45
C SER A 551 26.85 -36.72 -13.81
N ARG A 552 26.91 -36.82 -12.47
CA ARG A 552 26.90 -38.11 -11.74
C ARG A 552 25.53 -38.79 -11.73
N GLY A 553 24.42 -38.05 -11.85
CA GLY A 553 23.06 -38.63 -11.86
C GLY A 553 22.78 -39.63 -12.99
N ASN A 554 23.39 -39.44 -14.18
CA ASN A 554 23.25 -40.37 -15.30
C ASN A 554 24.33 -41.46 -15.36
N GLY A 555 25.34 -41.42 -14.49
CA GLY A 555 26.47 -42.35 -14.52
C GLY A 555 26.05 -43.80 -14.23
N CYS A 556 25.19 -43.99 -13.21
CA CYS A 556 24.71 -45.32 -12.83
C CYS A 556 23.85 -45.96 -13.93
N MET A 557 22.92 -45.22 -14.55
CA MET A 557 22.09 -45.75 -15.65
C MET A 557 22.92 -46.11 -16.89
N LYS A 558 23.94 -45.33 -17.24
CA LYS A 558 24.84 -45.70 -18.35
C LYS A 558 25.67 -46.94 -18.02
N ALA A 559 26.21 -47.04 -16.80
CA ALA A 559 26.92 -48.21 -16.35
C ALA A 559 26.02 -49.47 -16.34
N MET A 560 24.76 -49.36 -15.91
CA MET A 560 23.81 -50.48 -15.99
C MET A 560 23.44 -50.85 -17.43
N ALA A 561 23.25 -49.87 -18.32
CA ALA A 561 22.99 -50.16 -19.73
C ALA A 561 24.18 -50.91 -20.37
N PHE A 562 25.43 -50.49 -20.08
CA PHE A 562 26.62 -51.23 -20.51
C PHE A 562 26.73 -52.61 -19.85
N ALA A 563 26.35 -52.77 -18.57
CA ALA A 563 26.33 -54.06 -17.90
C ALA A 563 25.28 -55.01 -18.50
N VAL A 564 24.07 -54.53 -18.82
CA VAL A 564 23.03 -55.32 -19.49
C VAL A 564 23.46 -55.72 -20.90
N ILE A 565 24.08 -54.83 -21.67
CA ILE A 565 24.63 -55.15 -22.99
C ILE A 565 25.77 -56.17 -22.89
N ALA A 566 26.66 -56.04 -21.89
CA ALA A 566 27.75 -56.98 -21.66
C ALA A 566 27.25 -58.36 -21.20
N VAL A 567 26.24 -58.42 -20.34
CA VAL A 567 25.59 -59.67 -19.90
C VAL A 567 24.85 -60.32 -21.08
N ALA A 568 24.15 -59.56 -21.92
CA ALA A 568 23.50 -60.08 -23.12
C ALA A 568 24.53 -60.63 -24.14
N ALA A 569 25.63 -59.91 -24.38
CA ALA A 569 26.71 -60.38 -25.26
C ALA A 569 27.39 -61.63 -24.68
N GLY A 570 27.67 -61.66 -23.38
CA GLY A 570 28.22 -62.82 -22.68
C GLY A 570 27.30 -64.04 -22.73
N ALA A 571 25.99 -63.85 -22.56
CA ALA A 571 25.00 -64.90 -22.68
C ALA A 571 24.90 -65.46 -24.11
N VAL A 572 24.97 -64.61 -25.15
CA VAL A 572 25.02 -65.08 -26.55
C VAL A 572 26.29 -65.90 -26.81
N ILE A 573 27.45 -65.44 -26.35
CA ILE A 573 28.73 -66.17 -26.51
C ILE A 573 28.68 -67.51 -25.76
N MET A 574 28.18 -67.54 -24.51
CA MET A 574 28.07 -68.78 -23.73
C MET A 574 26.96 -69.73 -24.21
N SER A 575 25.89 -69.23 -24.84
CA SER A 575 24.82 -70.07 -25.40
C SER A 575 25.27 -70.96 -26.56
N SER A 576 26.48 -70.73 -27.10
CA SER A 576 27.10 -71.61 -28.09
C SER A 576 27.64 -72.92 -27.51
N ASN A 577 27.65 -73.10 -26.17
CA ASN A 577 28.18 -74.31 -25.54
C ASN A 577 27.40 -74.74 -24.27
N ALA A 578 26.75 -75.91 -24.36
CA ALA A 578 26.18 -76.73 -23.27
C ALA A 578 24.93 -76.25 -22.49
N GLU A 579 23.84 -77.00 -22.71
CA GLU A 579 22.83 -77.54 -21.78
C GLU A 579 22.32 -76.72 -20.55
N SER A 580 21.00 -76.46 -20.58
CA SER A 580 20.08 -76.27 -19.44
C SER A 580 20.54 -75.41 -18.26
N TRP A 581 20.44 -74.08 -18.41
CA TRP A 581 20.39 -73.17 -17.26
C TRP A 581 18.97 -73.09 -16.68
N ASP A 582 18.81 -73.43 -15.40
CA ASP A 582 17.54 -73.24 -14.67
C ASP A 582 17.35 -71.78 -14.26
N TRP A 583 16.58 -71.05 -15.08
CA TRP A 583 16.23 -69.64 -14.90
C TRP A 583 15.56 -69.33 -13.55
N LYS A 584 15.01 -70.32 -12.83
CA LYS A 584 14.41 -70.10 -11.50
C LYS A 584 15.45 -69.75 -10.42
N LYS A 585 16.70 -70.17 -10.54
CA LYS A 585 17.75 -69.76 -9.57
C LYS A 585 18.19 -68.31 -9.75
N LEU A 586 18.15 -67.81 -10.99
CA LEU A 586 18.62 -66.47 -11.33
C LEU A 586 17.63 -65.40 -10.87
N SER A 587 16.32 -65.64 -10.98
CA SER A 587 15.29 -64.74 -10.43
C SER A 587 15.31 -64.64 -8.91
N VAL A 588 15.60 -65.74 -8.20
CA VAL A 588 15.76 -65.75 -6.73
C VAL A 588 16.98 -64.93 -6.31
N PHE A 589 18.11 -65.04 -7.01
CA PHE A 589 19.31 -64.25 -6.72
C PHE A 589 19.06 -62.74 -6.90
N VAL A 590 18.42 -62.35 -8.00
CA VAL A 590 18.10 -60.92 -8.28
C VAL A 590 17.14 -60.34 -7.24
N ASN A 591 16.09 -61.08 -6.86
CA ASN A 591 15.15 -60.62 -5.83
C ASN A 591 15.79 -60.53 -4.43
N SER A 592 16.86 -61.30 -4.15
CA SER A 592 17.57 -61.23 -2.86
C SER A 592 18.45 -59.98 -2.69
N GLN A 593 18.82 -59.31 -3.78
CA GLN A 593 19.65 -58.09 -3.77
C GLN A 593 18.82 -56.79 -3.66
N PHE A 594 17.49 -56.86 -3.84
CA PHE A 594 16.60 -55.69 -3.81
C PHE A 594 15.27 -56.00 -3.09
N PRO A 595 15.20 -55.84 -1.75
CA PRO A 595 13.93 -55.68 -1.06
C PRO A 595 13.24 -54.40 -1.53
N SER A 596 11.89 -54.41 -1.53
CA SER A 596 11.03 -53.31 -2.00
C SER A 596 11.06 -52.07 -1.10
#